data_AF-A0A926PRC9-F1
#
_entry.id   AF-A0A926PRC9-F1
#
_cell.length_a   1.000
_cell.length_b   1.000
_cell.length_c   1.000
_cell.angle_alpha   90.00
_cell.angle_beta   90.00
_cell.angle_gamma   90.00
#
_symmetry.space_group_name_H-M   'P 1'
#
loop_
_entity.id
_entity.type
_entity.pdbx_description
1 polymer ?
#
loop_
_entity_poly.entity_id
_entity_poly.type
_entity_poly.pdbx_seq_one_letter_code
_entity_poly.pdbx_strand_id
1 'polypeptide(L)'
;MNIIGRIKLPKSVDIAQLYVQCDGAVSIDDQEGSKKIVLGQGGTVSSSSYFNSFYESYYVKYTSLESIYYVLELEGDFKVTVYREVAESNAREAILEQHLEQCELSTPVKLAAIDLVQTENAGRIYAEITCLSEQGIFGSGWIATDQPKAREVSLGIVICTFKKEDYVRNTLSTLLQDELLHDRDLKIFVSDNGRTLDPNEFADSRVKLFPNMNAGGSGGFTRGIMEVLAEGSSTHLLLMDDDVELESESVFRLFSVHEYAKTELIIAGGLLNLNRKWSLYEAGATYNEASKTKGASDSLMPLNYDLDLRDTKVLNQLLREVDADYGGFWFCSFSKALVERIKLPLPLFIKLDDVEFCMRAKRKFGIPIVTFPSMAVWHIPASAKNLNWEAYYYFRNDLITYAMHFSPNYKHTVTNLTKEIMQALLKPDYDRAQMLIKAFEDYLKGTELIKGANPELTHPMTLKLSRSYENQIEIDTLASVELLARWASVAEQGRTRWEDASQDWKNAYAELTSEAFWREYLGLKEIAYSRAIGQ
;
A
#
# COMPACT_ATOMS: atom_id res chain seq x y z
N MET A 1 12.53 25.17 10.69
CA MET A 1 11.26 24.43 10.62
C MET A 1 11.33 23.36 9.53
N ASN A 2 11.14 22.11 9.93
CA ASN A 2 10.92 20.96 9.06
C ASN A 2 9.45 20.55 9.17
N ILE A 3 8.71 20.56 8.06
CA ILE A 3 7.31 20.13 8.04
C ILE A 3 7.25 18.60 8.07
N ILE A 4 6.50 18.06 9.02
CA ILE A 4 6.25 16.62 9.21
C ILE A 4 4.96 16.19 8.50
N GLY A 5 3.96 17.06 8.45
CA GLY A 5 2.74 16.84 7.69
C GLY A 5 1.84 18.08 7.64
N ARG A 6 0.80 18.04 6.82
CA ARG A 6 -0.23 19.08 6.70
C ARG A 6 -1.50 18.70 7.43
N ILE A 7 -2.24 19.72 7.85
CA ILE A 7 -3.69 19.65 8.12
C ILE A 7 -4.37 19.98 6.80
N LYS A 8 -4.86 18.95 6.11
CA LYS A 8 -5.51 19.08 4.80
C LYS A 8 -7.00 19.34 4.97
N LEU A 9 -7.56 20.19 4.11
CA LEU A 9 -9.00 20.35 3.98
C LEU A 9 -9.56 19.32 2.98
N PRO A 10 -10.82 18.89 3.14
CA PRO A 10 -11.36 17.82 2.33
C PRO A 10 -11.55 18.22 0.86
N LYS A 11 -11.21 17.30 -0.05
CA LYS A 11 -11.40 17.49 -1.49
C LYS A 11 -12.87 17.49 -1.90
N SER A 12 -13.73 16.79 -1.16
CA SER A 12 -15.17 16.71 -1.40
C SER A 12 -15.95 16.47 -0.09
N VAL A 13 -17.26 16.73 -0.13
CA VAL A 13 -18.13 16.66 1.07
C VAL A 13 -18.27 15.23 1.60
N ASP A 14 -18.29 14.23 0.73
CA ASP A 14 -18.46 12.80 1.07
C ASP A 14 -17.29 12.21 1.88
N ILE A 15 -16.12 12.85 1.84
CA ILE A 15 -14.93 12.46 2.61
C ILE A 15 -14.57 13.48 3.71
N ALA A 16 -15.40 14.50 3.96
CA ALA A 16 -15.07 15.61 4.86
C ALA A 16 -14.56 15.18 6.24
N GLN A 17 -15.24 14.19 6.83
CA GLN A 17 -14.94 13.66 8.17
C GLN A 17 -13.61 12.88 8.27
N LEU A 18 -12.99 12.53 7.14
CA LEU A 18 -11.64 11.95 7.13
C LEU A 18 -10.54 13.01 7.28
N TYR A 19 -10.90 14.28 7.16
CA TYR A 19 -10.00 15.42 7.23
C TYR A 19 -10.30 16.29 8.45
N VAL A 20 -11.55 16.70 8.67
CA VAL A 20 -11.90 17.60 9.77
C VAL A 20 -13.26 17.27 10.36
N GLN A 21 -13.42 17.59 11.64
CA GLN A 21 -14.71 17.57 12.35
C GLN A 21 -15.09 19.02 12.65
N CYS A 22 -16.29 19.44 12.24
CA CYS A 22 -16.77 20.80 12.44
C CYS A 22 -18.00 20.79 13.35
N ASP A 23 -18.08 21.74 14.28
CA ASP A 23 -19.23 21.93 15.17
C ASP A 23 -19.62 23.42 15.29
N GLY A 24 -20.92 23.67 15.46
CA GLY A 24 -21.49 25.01 15.53
C GLY A 24 -21.52 25.75 14.18
N ALA A 25 -21.28 27.06 14.21
CA ALA A 25 -21.35 27.93 13.04
C ALA A 25 -20.08 27.82 12.18
N VAL A 26 -19.95 26.76 11.38
CA VAL A 26 -18.79 26.52 10.51
C VAL A 26 -19.23 26.25 9.08
N SER A 27 -18.55 26.86 8.12
CA SER A 27 -18.70 26.56 6.69
C SER A 27 -17.33 26.37 6.03
N ILE A 28 -17.30 25.59 4.96
CA ILE A 28 -16.13 25.45 4.10
C ILE A 28 -16.38 26.33 2.87
N ASP A 29 -15.53 27.34 2.69
CA ASP A 29 -15.51 28.18 1.51
C ASP A 29 -14.54 27.59 0.49
N ASP A 30 -15.01 27.41 -0.74
CA ASP A 30 -14.27 26.79 -1.84
C ASP A 30 -14.32 27.74 -3.04
N GLN A 31 -13.31 28.62 -3.13
CA GLN A 31 -13.19 29.60 -4.22
C GLN A 31 -11.88 29.36 -4.98
N GLU A 32 -12.01 29.16 -6.30
CA GLU A 32 -10.92 29.17 -7.29
C GLU A 32 -9.62 28.47 -6.82
N GLY A 33 -9.73 27.28 -6.24
CA GLY A 33 -8.58 26.46 -5.84
C GLY A 33 -8.00 26.75 -4.46
N SER A 34 -8.56 27.70 -3.70
CA SER A 34 -8.25 27.90 -2.28
C SER A 34 -9.44 27.50 -1.41
N LYS A 35 -9.26 26.45 -0.61
CA LYS A 35 -10.23 26.04 0.41
C LYS A 35 -9.88 26.68 1.73
N LYS A 36 -10.88 27.25 2.41
CA LYS A 36 -10.75 27.81 3.74
C LYS A 36 -11.96 27.41 4.59
N ILE A 37 -11.78 27.39 5.90
CA ILE A 37 -12.88 27.20 6.84
C ILE A 37 -13.23 28.55 7.43
N VAL A 38 -14.50 28.94 7.31
CA VAL A 38 -15.05 30.15 7.94
C VAL A 38 -15.81 29.73 9.19
N LEU A 39 -15.51 30.39 10.31
CA LEU A 39 -16.06 30.10 11.62
C LEU A 39 -16.76 31.35 12.17
N GLY A 40 -18.02 31.21 12.59
CA GLY A 40 -18.67 32.19 13.45
C GLY A 40 -18.22 32.03 14.91
N GLN A 41 -18.55 33.00 15.76
CA GLN A 41 -18.22 32.95 17.19
C GLN A 41 -18.65 31.63 17.85
N GLY A 42 -17.72 30.98 18.54
CA GLY A 42 -17.91 29.67 19.19
C GLY A 42 -17.87 28.47 18.24
N GLY A 43 -17.86 28.69 16.92
CA GLY A 43 -17.66 27.64 15.92
C GLY A 43 -16.28 26.99 16.10
N THR A 44 -16.24 25.67 15.91
CA THR A 44 -15.04 24.87 16.18
C THR A 44 -14.72 23.96 15.01
N VAL A 45 -13.45 23.94 14.61
CA VAL A 45 -12.89 22.93 13.70
C VAL A 45 -11.84 22.10 14.43
N SER A 46 -11.94 20.78 14.30
CA SER A 46 -10.99 19.84 14.88
C SER A 46 -10.32 19.02 13.79
N SER A 47 -9.00 18.87 13.92
CA SER A 47 -8.17 17.97 13.11
C SER A 47 -8.20 16.51 13.59
N SER A 48 -9.12 16.18 14.51
CA SER A 48 -9.37 14.81 15.01
C SER A 48 -9.99 13.93 13.92
N SER A 49 -9.17 13.51 12.97
CA SER A 49 -9.58 12.74 11.78
C SER A 49 -8.47 11.79 11.33
N TYR A 50 -8.78 10.90 10.39
CA TYR A 50 -7.81 9.90 9.92
C TYR A 50 -6.53 10.52 9.34
N PHE A 51 -6.66 11.51 8.45
CA PHE A 51 -5.49 12.10 7.76
C PHE A 51 -4.79 13.19 8.59
N ASN A 52 -5.53 13.98 9.37
CA ASN A 52 -4.96 15.15 10.05
C ASN A 52 -4.49 14.88 11.48
N SER A 53 -4.83 13.73 12.07
CA SER A 53 -4.26 13.33 13.35
C SER A 53 -2.78 12.97 13.23
N PHE A 54 -2.02 13.22 14.28
CA PHE A 54 -0.65 12.74 14.47
C PHE A 54 -0.67 11.49 15.36
N TYR A 55 -0.36 10.33 14.79
CA TYR A 55 -0.34 9.04 15.51
C TYR A 55 1.00 8.88 16.24
N GLU A 56 1.12 9.57 17.38
CA GLU A 56 2.36 9.69 18.16
C GLU A 56 3.00 8.35 18.46
N SER A 57 2.22 7.31 18.78
CA SER A 57 2.73 5.97 19.08
C SER A 57 3.62 5.40 17.97
N TYR A 58 3.31 5.67 16.70
CA TYR A 58 4.11 5.22 15.56
C TYR A 58 5.37 6.07 15.38
N TYR A 59 5.25 7.39 15.48
CA TYR A 59 6.40 8.28 15.34
C TYR A 59 7.43 8.05 16.46
N VAL A 60 6.98 7.94 17.71
CA VAL A 60 7.83 7.64 18.87
C VAL A 60 8.51 6.29 18.72
N LYS A 61 7.79 5.27 18.26
CA LYS A 61 8.37 3.92 18.09
C LYS A 61 9.41 3.89 16.97
N TYR A 62 9.09 4.45 15.81
CA TYR A 62 9.87 4.26 14.58
C TYR A 62 10.79 5.40 14.20
N THR A 63 10.62 6.59 14.77
CA THR A 63 11.38 7.78 14.39
C THR A 63 12.05 8.44 15.59
N SER A 64 13.17 9.13 15.38
CA SER A 64 13.90 9.86 16.40
C SER A 64 13.25 11.20 16.78
N LEU A 65 12.01 11.49 16.37
CA LEU A 65 11.33 12.73 16.69
C LEU A 65 11.07 12.82 18.21
N GLU A 66 11.42 13.97 18.79
CA GLU A 66 11.25 14.25 20.23
C GLU A 66 10.14 15.27 20.50
N SER A 67 9.91 16.21 19.59
CA SER A 67 8.87 17.21 19.73
C SER A 67 8.33 17.69 18.38
N ILE A 68 7.07 18.13 18.41
CA ILE A 68 6.37 18.74 17.27
C ILE A 68 5.70 20.03 17.72
N TYR A 69 5.27 20.85 16.79
CA TYR A 69 4.36 21.97 17.01
C TYR A 69 3.45 22.14 15.81
N TYR A 70 2.35 22.88 16.02
CA TYR A 70 1.46 23.27 14.93
C TYR A 70 1.80 24.68 14.44
N VAL A 71 1.71 24.88 13.13
CA VAL A 71 1.72 26.21 12.49
C VAL A 71 0.40 26.36 11.77
N LEU A 72 -0.34 27.45 12.04
CA LEU A 72 -1.71 27.63 11.58
C LEU A 72 -1.87 28.99 10.89
N GLU A 73 -2.49 29.02 9.72
CA GLU A 73 -2.96 30.24 9.07
C GLU A 73 -4.37 30.57 9.57
N LEU A 74 -4.49 31.67 10.32
CA LEU A 74 -5.70 32.06 11.02
C LEU A 74 -6.02 33.54 10.76
N GLU A 75 -7.30 33.90 10.68
CA GLU A 75 -7.79 35.29 10.67
C GLU A 75 -8.80 35.51 11.79
N GLY A 76 -8.59 36.49 12.67
CA GLY A 76 -9.45 36.77 13.82
C GLY A 76 -8.90 36.25 15.15
N ASP A 77 -9.78 36.09 16.14
CA ASP A 77 -9.41 35.69 17.50
C ASP A 77 -9.79 34.23 17.73
N PHE A 78 -8.87 33.44 18.29
CA PHE A 78 -9.04 32.00 18.46
C PHE A 78 -8.58 31.50 19.82
N LYS A 79 -9.20 30.42 20.27
CA LYS A 79 -8.62 29.51 21.24
C LYS A 79 -8.21 28.23 20.50
N VAL A 80 -6.95 27.85 20.62
CA VAL A 80 -6.45 26.59 20.06
C VAL A 80 -6.09 25.66 21.20
N THR A 81 -6.75 24.51 21.26
CA THR A 81 -6.47 23.46 22.24
C THR A 81 -5.94 22.23 21.50
N VAL A 82 -4.78 21.74 21.89
CA VAL A 82 -4.21 20.49 21.37
C VAL A 82 -4.49 19.38 22.37
N TYR A 83 -5.00 18.27 21.85
CA TYR A 83 -5.39 17.11 22.65
C TYR A 83 -4.51 15.91 22.32
N ARG A 84 -4.34 15.05 23.32
CA ARG A 84 -3.82 13.68 23.18
C ARG A 84 -4.91 12.71 23.63
N GLU A 85 -5.21 11.72 22.79
CA GLU A 85 -6.10 10.61 23.13
C GLU A 85 -5.36 9.28 23.12
N VAL A 86 -5.49 8.49 24.19
CA VAL A 86 -4.83 7.18 24.32
C VAL A 86 -5.78 6.03 24.01
N ALA A 87 -5.25 4.95 23.46
CA ALA A 87 -6.04 3.82 22.93
C ALA A 87 -6.92 3.11 23.97
N GLU A 88 -6.44 2.94 25.21
CA GLU A 88 -7.10 2.11 26.22
C GLU A 88 -8.34 2.77 26.84
N SER A 89 -8.20 4.01 27.29
CA SER A 89 -9.26 4.73 28.00
C SER A 89 -10.11 5.58 27.07
N ASN A 90 -9.63 5.88 25.84
CA ASN A 90 -10.13 6.98 25.02
C ASN A 90 -10.18 8.31 25.79
N ALA A 91 -9.37 8.44 26.85
CA ALA A 91 -9.31 9.66 27.62
C ALA A 91 -8.70 10.76 26.75
N ARG A 92 -9.41 11.88 26.69
CA ARG A 92 -8.99 13.08 26.00
C ARG A 92 -8.30 14.01 26.99
N GLU A 93 -7.00 14.19 26.84
CA GLU A 93 -6.20 15.11 27.65
C GLU A 93 -5.88 16.37 26.84
N ALA A 94 -6.15 17.55 27.41
CA ALA A 94 -5.69 18.82 26.84
C ALA A 94 -4.22 19.04 27.23
N ILE A 95 -3.31 18.95 26.26
CA ILE A 95 -1.87 19.01 26.48
C ILE A 95 -1.29 20.40 26.17
N LEU A 96 -2.04 21.24 25.46
CA LEU A 96 -1.72 22.64 25.19
C LEU A 96 -3.02 23.42 24.99
N GLU A 97 -3.08 24.63 25.52
CA GLU A 97 -4.13 25.61 25.22
C GLU A 97 -3.48 26.98 25.01
N GLN A 98 -3.81 27.65 23.91
CA GLN A 98 -3.32 29.00 23.62
C GLN A 98 -4.47 29.88 23.10
N HIS A 99 -4.53 31.10 23.61
CA HIS A 99 -5.38 32.16 23.09
C HIS A 99 -4.56 33.00 22.11
N LEU A 100 -5.11 33.19 20.92
CA LEU A 100 -4.50 33.91 19.81
C LEU A 100 -5.44 35.07 19.46
N GLU A 101 -4.93 36.29 19.46
CA GLU A 101 -5.70 37.49 19.17
C GLU A 101 -5.17 38.14 17.90
N GLN A 102 -6.07 38.75 17.13
CA GLN A 102 -5.76 39.54 15.93
C GLN A 102 -4.89 38.77 14.92
N CYS A 103 -5.22 37.50 14.69
CA CYS A 103 -4.51 36.69 13.70
C CYS A 103 -4.76 37.23 12.29
N GLU A 104 -3.76 37.14 11.42
CA GLU A 104 -3.85 37.46 10.00
C GLU A 104 -3.35 36.28 9.16
N LEU A 105 -4.08 35.90 8.09
CA LEU A 105 -3.69 34.76 7.24
C LEU A 105 -2.28 34.88 6.65
N SER A 106 -1.82 36.12 6.43
CA SER A 106 -0.48 36.43 5.90
C SER A 106 0.66 36.04 6.85
N THR A 107 0.36 35.85 8.14
CA THR A 107 1.34 35.60 9.20
C THR A 107 0.95 34.34 9.98
N PRO A 108 1.37 33.15 9.51
CA PRO A 108 1.07 31.89 10.19
C PRO A 108 1.53 31.88 11.65
N VAL A 109 0.67 31.44 12.56
CA VAL A 109 0.93 31.39 13.99
C VAL A 109 1.57 30.05 14.35
N LYS A 110 2.74 30.09 14.98
CA LYS A 110 3.42 28.93 15.56
C LYS A 110 2.94 28.72 17.00
N LEU A 111 2.38 27.55 17.28
CA LEU A 111 2.04 27.14 18.65
C LEU A 111 3.29 26.72 19.44
N ALA A 112 3.15 26.64 20.77
CA ALA A 112 4.18 26.08 21.63
C ALA A 112 4.50 24.62 21.26
N ALA A 113 5.74 24.21 21.51
CA ALA A 113 6.19 22.84 21.25
C ALA A 113 5.49 21.84 22.18
N ILE A 114 5.24 20.66 21.62
CA ILE A 114 4.64 19.51 22.27
C ILE A 114 5.68 18.41 22.28
N ASP A 115 6.11 18.02 23.49
CA ASP A 115 7.01 16.89 23.67
C ASP A 115 6.28 15.57 23.42
N LEU A 116 6.94 14.70 22.65
CA LEU A 116 6.42 13.38 22.32
C LEU A 116 6.71 12.40 23.47
N VAL A 117 5.67 11.69 23.91
CA VAL A 117 5.74 10.79 25.06
C VAL A 117 6.30 9.43 24.63
N GLN A 118 7.42 9.02 25.22
CA GLN A 118 8.10 7.76 24.91
C GLN A 118 7.59 6.55 25.74
N THR A 119 6.30 6.52 26.11
CA THR A 119 5.69 5.50 26.97
C THR A 119 4.41 4.91 26.35
N GLU A 120 3.74 3.96 27.02
CA GLU A 120 2.41 3.48 26.59
C GLU A 120 1.32 4.57 26.48
N ASN A 121 1.59 5.76 27.03
CA ASN A 121 0.70 6.92 26.95
C ASN A 121 0.86 7.71 25.63
N ALA A 122 1.73 7.29 24.71
CA ALA A 122 1.80 7.85 23.37
C ALA A 122 0.45 7.67 22.66
N GLY A 123 -0.17 8.77 22.24
CA GLY A 123 -1.56 8.80 21.80
C GLY A 123 -1.77 9.26 20.37
N ARG A 124 -3.00 9.68 20.08
CA ARG A 124 -3.37 10.41 18.87
C ARG A 124 -3.42 11.89 19.24
N ILE A 125 -2.56 12.70 18.60
CA ILE A 125 -2.49 14.14 18.82
C ILE A 125 -3.24 14.87 17.71
N TYR A 126 -4.05 15.85 18.07
CA TYR A 126 -4.77 16.71 17.13
C TYR A 126 -5.09 18.07 17.75
N ALA A 127 -5.22 19.10 16.92
CA ALA A 127 -5.62 20.45 17.31
C ALA A 127 -7.12 20.70 17.07
N GLU A 128 -7.74 21.41 18.01
CA GLU A 128 -9.08 21.98 17.94
C GLU A 128 -8.97 23.51 17.96
N ILE A 129 -9.61 24.17 17.01
CA ILE A 129 -9.55 25.62 16.78
C ILE A 129 -10.96 26.17 16.97
N THR A 130 -11.16 26.96 18.02
CA THR A 130 -12.44 27.60 18.36
C THR A 130 -12.36 29.10 18.10
N CYS A 131 -13.28 29.63 17.29
CA CYS A 131 -13.38 31.05 16.99
C CYS A 131 -13.94 31.84 18.19
N LEU A 132 -13.29 32.93 18.58
CA LEU A 132 -13.68 33.81 19.69
C LEU A 132 -14.28 35.13 19.21
N SER A 133 -13.86 35.61 18.03
CA SER A 133 -14.41 36.79 17.36
C SER A 133 -15.75 36.49 16.67
N GLU A 134 -16.47 37.51 16.21
CA GLU A 134 -17.75 37.34 15.49
C GLU A 134 -17.61 36.43 14.26
N GLN A 135 -16.48 36.58 13.55
CA GLN A 135 -16.06 35.76 12.43
C GLN A 135 -14.55 35.48 12.53
N GLY A 136 -14.13 34.33 12.05
CA GLY A 136 -12.74 33.97 11.86
C GLY A 136 -12.54 33.01 10.69
N ILE A 137 -11.30 32.89 10.21
CA ILE A 137 -10.93 32.02 9.09
C ILE A 137 -9.78 31.10 9.51
N PHE A 138 -9.88 29.82 9.17
CA PHE A 138 -8.76 28.88 9.16
C PHE A 138 -8.41 28.53 7.71
N GLY A 139 -7.22 28.93 7.27
CA GLY A 139 -6.76 28.70 5.90
C GLY A 139 -6.13 27.32 5.74
N SER A 140 -4.98 27.13 6.39
CA SER A 140 -4.21 25.90 6.33
C SER A 140 -3.43 25.68 7.62
N GLY A 141 -2.87 24.48 7.79
CA GLY A 141 -2.01 24.18 8.93
C GLY A 141 -0.99 23.10 8.67
N TRP A 142 0.06 23.09 9.49
CA TRP A 142 1.16 22.14 9.41
C TRP A 142 1.51 21.61 10.79
N ILE A 143 1.93 20.35 10.83
CA ILE A 143 2.67 19.76 11.94
C ILE A 143 4.14 19.86 11.56
N ALA A 144 4.97 20.43 12.43
CA ALA A 144 6.37 20.68 12.14
C ALA A 144 7.27 20.45 13.36
N THR A 145 8.57 20.40 13.13
CA THR A 145 9.60 20.32 14.18
C THR A 145 10.78 21.22 13.82
N ASP A 146 11.54 21.67 14.82
CA ASP A 146 12.83 22.33 14.62
C ASP A 146 14.00 21.35 14.77
N GLN A 147 13.73 20.09 15.12
CA GLN A 147 14.73 19.04 15.14
C GLN A 147 15.34 18.87 13.74
N PRO A 148 16.67 18.77 13.60
CA PRO A 148 17.29 18.48 12.32
C PRO A 148 16.92 17.06 11.86
N LYS A 149 16.75 16.89 10.55
CA LYS A 149 16.54 15.58 9.94
C LYS A 149 17.73 14.65 10.26
N ALA A 150 17.46 13.37 10.49
CA ALA A 150 18.53 12.39 10.71
C ALA A 150 19.24 12.01 9.40
N ARG A 151 18.56 12.17 8.26
CA ARG A 151 19.08 11.96 6.90
C ARG A 151 18.25 12.72 5.88
N GLU A 152 18.83 12.99 4.72
CA GLU A 152 18.06 13.39 3.55
C GLU A 152 17.41 12.17 2.88
N VAL A 153 16.25 12.38 2.27
CA VAL A 153 15.48 11.35 1.57
C VAL A 153 15.18 11.81 0.15
N SER A 154 15.61 11.01 -0.82
CA SER A 154 15.12 11.04 -2.21
C SER A 154 14.22 9.83 -2.45
N LEU A 155 13.04 10.06 -3.01
CA LEU A 155 11.99 9.05 -3.22
C LEU A 155 11.79 8.76 -4.72
N GLY A 156 11.91 7.48 -5.10
CA GLY A 156 11.51 6.97 -6.41
C GLY A 156 10.14 6.30 -6.35
N ILE A 157 9.11 6.95 -6.89
CA ILE A 157 7.77 6.36 -7.01
C ILE A 157 7.74 5.46 -8.23
N VAL A 158 7.32 4.21 -8.07
CA VAL A 158 7.14 3.24 -9.15
C VAL A 158 5.66 2.99 -9.36
N ILE A 159 5.19 3.25 -10.58
CA ILE A 159 3.80 3.00 -11.01
C ILE A 159 3.84 1.96 -12.12
N CYS A 160 3.18 0.83 -11.92
CA CYS A 160 2.97 -0.19 -12.95
C CYS A 160 1.61 0.03 -13.60
N THR A 161 1.55 0.16 -14.93
CA THR A 161 0.27 0.35 -15.63
C THR A 161 0.05 -0.59 -16.81
N PHE A 162 -1.22 -0.93 -17.07
CA PHE A 162 -1.66 -1.63 -18.29
C PHE A 162 -2.97 -1.02 -18.79
N LYS A 163 -2.88 -0.13 -19.78
CA LYS A 163 -4.04 0.52 -20.44
C LYS A 163 -4.96 1.29 -19.48
N LYS A 164 -4.38 2.05 -18.54
CA LYS A 164 -5.09 2.94 -17.61
C LYS A 164 -4.53 4.36 -17.65
N GLU A 165 -4.42 4.90 -18.85
CA GLU A 165 -3.72 6.15 -19.14
C GLU A 165 -4.27 7.33 -18.33
N ASP A 166 -5.59 7.42 -18.18
CA ASP A 166 -6.24 8.51 -17.43
C ASP A 166 -5.92 8.48 -15.94
N TYR A 167 -5.83 7.29 -15.35
CA TYR A 167 -5.43 7.17 -13.95
C TYR A 167 -3.97 7.57 -13.75
N VAL A 168 -3.07 7.18 -14.65
CA VAL A 168 -1.67 7.60 -14.63
C VAL A 168 -1.58 9.13 -14.72
N ARG A 169 -2.28 9.76 -15.66
CA ARG A 169 -2.33 11.23 -15.78
C ARG A 169 -2.80 11.90 -14.49
N ASN A 170 -3.90 11.42 -13.90
CA ASN A 170 -4.45 12.00 -12.68
C ASN A 170 -3.50 11.87 -11.48
N THR A 171 -2.85 10.71 -11.34
CA THR A 171 -1.86 10.46 -10.29
C THR A 171 -0.63 11.34 -10.48
N LEU A 172 -0.09 11.44 -11.70
CA LEU A 172 1.02 12.34 -12.01
C LEU A 172 0.65 13.79 -11.74
N SER A 173 -0.53 14.25 -12.17
CA SER A 173 -1.04 15.59 -11.89
C SER A 173 -1.08 15.86 -10.38
N THR A 174 -1.62 14.92 -9.59
CA THR A 174 -1.70 15.03 -8.12
C THR A 174 -0.32 15.15 -7.47
N LEU A 175 0.67 14.40 -7.95
CA LEU A 175 2.03 14.41 -7.41
C LEU A 175 2.81 15.67 -7.82
N LEU A 176 2.72 16.05 -9.09
CA LEU A 176 3.55 17.11 -9.68
C LEU A 176 3.07 18.52 -9.33
N GLN A 177 1.75 18.68 -9.08
CA GLN A 177 1.12 19.96 -8.71
C GLN A 177 1.09 20.20 -7.19
N ASP A 178 1.47 19.22 -6.36
CA ASP A 178 1.54 19.42 -4.91
C ASP A 178 2.78 20.26 -4.55
N GLU A 179 2.54 21.46 -4.02
CA GLU A 179 3.58 22.45 -3.71
C GLU A 179 4.65 21.90 -2.75
N LEU A 180 4.26 21.13 -1.72
CA LEU A 180 5.23 20.60 -0.77
C LEU A 180 6.01 19.40 -1.32
N LEU A 181 5.46 18.68 -2.31
CA LEU A 181 6.21 17.64 -3.02
C LEU A 181 7.12 18.23 -4.10
N HIS A 182 6.82 19.42 -4.63
CA HIS A 182 7.66 20.11 -5.60
C HIS A 182 9.07 20.39 -5.04
N ASP A 183 9.15 20.78 -3.78
CA ASP A 183 10.41 21.08 -3.09
C ASP A 183 11.16 19.84 -2.57
N ARG A 184 10.64 18.64 -2.79
CA ARG A 184 11.25 17.37 -2.37
C ARG A 184 11.99 16.70 -3.52
N ASP A 185 13.03 15.93 -3.19
CA ASP A 185 13.73 15.08 -4.16
C ASP A 185 12.84 13.86 -4.50
N LEU A 186 12.05 14.02 -5.55
CA LEU A 186 11.02 13.09 -5.98
C LEU A 186 11.16 12.77 -7.48
N LYS A 187 11.15 11.49 -7.82
CA LYS A 187 11.12 11.00 -9.20
C LYS A 187 10.05 9.93 -9.36
N ILE A 188 9.47 9.85 -10.55
CA ILE A 188 8.36 8.95 -10.86
C ILE A 188 8.74 8.07 -12.05
N PHE A 189 8.70 6.76 -11.86
CA PHE A 189 9.07 5.72 -12.81
C PHE A 189 7.81 4.96 -13.19
N VAL A 190 7.35 5.16 -14.42
CA VAL A 190 6.14 4.51 -14.94
C VAL A 190 6.56 3.32 -15.80
N SER A 191 6.29 2.11 -15.34
CA SER A 191 6.40 0.89 -16.15
C SER A 191 5.11 0.68 -16.91
N ASP A 192 5.11 0.97 -18.21
CA ASP A 192 3.95 0.79 -19.08
C ASP A 192 3.97 -0.60 -19.73
N ASN A 193 3.28 -1.54 -19.08
CA ASN A 193 3.08 -2.90 -19.58
C ASN A 193 2.10 -2.95 -20.77
N GLY A 194 1.31 -1.88 -20.99
CA GLY A 194 0.38 -1.75 -22.11
C GLY A 194 1.07 -1.27 -23.38
N ARG A 195 2.18 -0.54 -23.24
CA ARG A 195 2.90 0.18 -24.31
C ARG A 195 1.96 1.13 -25.06
N THR A 196 1.10 1.81 -24.31
CA THR A 196 0.05 2.68 -24.83
C THR A 196 0.25 4.15 -24.46
N LEU A 197 1.11 4.46 -23.49
CA LEU A 197 1.48 5.83 -23.14
C LEU A 197 2.50 6.39 -24.12
N ASP A 198 2.33 7.66 -24.51
CA ASP A 198 3.28 8.37 -25.38
C ASP A 198 4.44 8.92 -24.53
N PRO A 199 5.71 8.55 -24.80
CA PRO A 199 6.86 9.11 -24.10
C PRO A 199 6.97 10.64 -24.17
N ASN A 200 6.41 11.28 -25.20
CA ASN A 200 6.44 12.73 -25.36
C ASN A 200 5.34 13.45 -24.57
N GLU A 201 4.40 12.70 -23.97
CA GLU A 201 3.29 13.26 -23.20
C GLU A 201 3.75 13.89 -21.88
N PHE A 202 4.81 13.34 -21.27
CA PHE A 202 5.28 13.76 -19.95
C PHE A 202 6.54 14.61 -20.06
N ALA A 203 6.36 15.94 -20.10
CA ALA A 203 7.47 16.89 -20.22
C ALA A 203 8.21 17.17 -18.90
N ASP A 204 7.64 16.80 -17.75
CA ASP A 204 8.27 17.02 -16.45
C ASP A 204 9.47 16.07 -16.27
N SER A 205 10.66 16.64 -16.04
CA SER A 205 11.92 15.90 -15.89
C SER A 205 11.94 14.87 -14.76
N ARG A 206 11.01 14.96 -13.81
CA ARG A 206 10.84 13.99 -12.72
C ARG A 206 10.17 12.70 -13.19
N VAL A 207 9.48 12.70 -14.33
CA VAL A 207 8.74 11.54 -14.85
C VAL A 207 9.57 10.79 -15.88
N LYS A 208 9.65 9.47 -15.72
CA LYS A 208 10.34 8.56 -16.64
C LYS A 208 9.42 7.43 -17.02
N LEU A 209 9.13 7.32 -18.32
CA LEU A 209 8.28 6.28 -18.88
C LEU A 209 9.14 5.15 -19.45
N PHE A 210 8.81 3.91 -19.07
CA PHE A 210 9.49 2.71 -19.52
C PHE A 210 8.49 1.75 -20.15
N PRO A 211 8.45 1.64 -21.49
CA PRO A 211 7.71 0.59 -22.16
C PRO A 211 8.19 -0.78 -21.68
N ASN A 212 7.24 -1.64 -21.30
CA ASN A 212 7.50 -2.95 -20.74
C ASN A 212 6.63 -4.01 -21.41
N MET A 213 7.02 -5.27 -21.35
CA MET A 213 6.11 -6.36 -21.73
C MET A 213 5.04 -6.56 -20.66
N ASN A 214 3.90 -7.14 -21.05
CA ASN A 214 2.89 -7.48 -20.06
C ASN A 214 3.30 -8.73 -19.26
N ALA A 215 4.11 -8.49 -18.23
CA ALA A 215 4.51 -9.47 -17.22
C ALA A 215 3.70 -9.29 -15.91
N GLY A 216 2.52 -8.69 -16.00
CA GLY A 216 1.64 -8.40 -14.87
C GLY A 216 2.22 -7.40 -13.86
N GLY A 217 1.58 -7.28 -12.69
CA GLY A 217 2.02 -6.41 -11.60
C GLY A 217 3.45 -6.72 -11.15
N SER A 218 3.79 -8.00 -10.98
CA SER A 218 5.13 -8.40 -10.53
C SER A 218 6.22 -7.91 -11.48
N GLY A 219 5.98 -8.05 -12.79
CA GLY A 219 6.93 -7.62 -13.80
C GLY A 219 7.01 -6.11 -13.95
N GLY A 220 5.90 -5.38 -13.84
CA GLY A 220 5.91 -3.92 -13.94
C GLY A 220 6.52 -3.23 -12.71
N PHE A 221 6.19 -3.69 -11.50
CA PHE A 221 6.84 -3.21 -10.28
C PHE A 221 8.33 -3.54 -10.29
N THR A 222 8.71 -4.77 -10.65
CA THR A 222 10.13 -5.14 -10.72
C THR A 222 10.88 -4.33 -11.77
N ARG A 223 10.27 -4.08 -12.94
CA ARG A 223 10.84 -3.19 -13.96
C ARG A 223 11.13 -1.82 -13.37
N GLY A 224 10.16 -1.18 -12.74
CA GLY A 224 10.35 0.14 -12.15
C GLY A 224 11.39 0.15 -11.02
N ILE A 225 11.42 -0.88 -10.16
CA ILE A 225 12.46 -1.03 -9.14
C ILE A 225 13.85 -1.08 -9.80
N MET A 226 14.03 -1.89 -10.85
CA MET A 226 15.30 -2.00 -11.57
C MET A 226 15.75 -0.66 -12.16
N GLU A 227 14.83 0.14 -12.71
CA GLU A 227 15.16 1.46 -13.25
C GLU A 227 15.56 2.45 -12.15
N VAL A 228 14.88 2.41 -10.99
CA VAL A 228 15.27 3.21 -9.81
C VAL A 228 16.68 2.83 -9.33
N LEU A 229 16.96 1.53 -9.23
CA LEU A 229 18.28 1.03 -8.81
C LEU A 229 19.38 1.44 -9.79
N ALA A 230 19.11 1.29 -11.09
CA ALA A 230 20.02 1.62 -12.20
C ALA A 230 20.34 3.12 -12.28
N GLU A 231 19.36 3.97 -11.98
CA GLU A 231 19.54 5.41 -11.91
C GLU A 231 20.32 5.84 -10.67
N GLY A 232 20.05 5.20 -9.54
CA GLY A 232 20.85 5.29 -8.33
C GLY A 232 20.72 6.59 -7.52
N SER A 233 19.93 7.57 -7.95
CA SER A 233 19.72 8.81 -7.21
C SER A 233 18.75 8.68 -6.03
N SER A 234 17.81 7.72 -6.09
CA SER A 234 16.80 7.58 -5.05
C SER A 234 17.28 6.72 -3.89
N THR A 235 17.05 7.21 -2.67
CA THR A 235 17.39 6.52 -1.41
C THR A 235 16.29 5.55 -0.97
N HIS A 236 15.04 5.86 -1.31
CA HIS A 236 13.85 5.10 -0.96
C HIS A 236 12.97 4.94 -2.19
N LEU A 237 12.11 3.93 -2.15
CA LEU A 237 11.11 3.63 -3.17
C LEU A 237 9.72 3.71 -2.56
N LEU A 238 8.73 4.04 -3.38
CA LEU A 238 7.31 3.85 -3.11
C LEU A 238 6.70 3.11 -4.29
N LEU A 239 6.18 1.91 -4.07
CA LEU A 239 5.36 1.21 -5.05
C LEU A 239 3.91 1.68 -4.90
N MET A 240 3.26 1.97 -6.02
CA MET A 240 1.87 2.40 -6.07
C MET A 240 1.15 1.82 -7.29
N ASP A 241 -0.10 1.39 -7.10
CA ASP A 241 -0.96 0.93 -8.19
C ASP A 241 -1.32 2.08 -9.13
N ASP A 242 -1.68 1.76 -10.38
CA ASP A 242 -2.09 2.77 -11.35
C ASP A 242 -3.52 3.28 -11.11
N ASP A 243 -4.46 2.44 -10.66
CA ASP A 243 -5.89 2.77 -10.48
C ASP A 243 -6.29 3.18 -9.06
N VAL A 244 -5.47 4.01 -8.42
CA VAL A 244 -5.77 4.57 -7.09
C VAL A 244 -6.26 6.02 -7.19
N GLU A 245 -7.10 6.45 -6.23
CA GLU A 245 -7.18 7.87 -5.89
C GLU A 245 -6.16 8.18 -4.78
N LEU A 246 -5.30 9.17 -5.03
CA LEU A 246 -4.17 9.50 -4.17
C LEU A 246 -4.44 10.72 -3.27
N GLU A 247 -4.12 10.58 -1.99
CA GLU A 247 -3.85 11.70 -1.10
C GLU A 247 -2.34 11.99 -1.11
N SER A 248 -1.94 13.12 -1.68
CA SER A 248 -0.51 13.47 -1.82
C SER A 248 0.15 13.69 -0.46
N GLU A 249 -0.64 14.02 0.57
CA GLU A 249 -0.15 14.06 1.95
C GLU A 249 0.34 12.69 2.46
N SER A 250 -0.26 11.58 2.02
CA SER A 250 0.25 10.23 2.32
C SER A 250 1.69 10.07 1.83
N VAL A 251 2.01 10.58 0.63
CA VAL A 251 3.36 10.53 0.04
C VAL A 251 4.31 11.49 0.77
N PHE A 252 3.86 12.70 1.08
CA PHE A 252 4.68 13.68 1.79
C PHE A 252 5.13 13.14 3.16
N ARG A 253 4.23 12.48 3.91
CA ARG A 253 4.55 11.90 5.22
C ARG A 253 5.58 10.78 5.14
N LEU A 254 5.75 10.10 4.00
CA LEU A 254 6.84 9.13 3.83
C LEU A 254 8.21 9.78 3.96
N PHE A 255 8.40 11.00 3.42
CA PHE A 255 9.66 11.74 3.62
C PHE A 255 9.88 11.95 5.11
N SER A 256 8.90 12.49 5.81
CA SER A 256 8.99 12.75 7.25
C SER A 256 9.28 11.49 8.06
N VAL A 257 8.67 10.36 7.76
CA VAL A 257 8.98 9.12 8.51
C VAL A 257 10.40 8.63 8.19
N HIS A 258 10.81 8.58 6.93
CA HIS A 258 12.13 8.09 6.53
C HIS A 258 13.28 9.02 6.94
N GLU A 259 13.08 10.33 6.93
CA GLU A 259 14.04 11.37 7.34
C GLU A 259 14.43 11.23 8.82
N TYR A 260 13.54 10.69 9.66
CA TYR A 260 13.75 10.50 11.10
C TYR A 260 13.74 9.03 11.53
N ALA A 261 13.60 8.07 10.62
CA ALA A 261 13.48 6.64 10.97
C ALA A 261 14.69 6.13 11.78
N LYS A 262 14.45 5.50 12.93
CA LYS A 262 15.49 4.91 13.80
C LYS A 262 16.17 3.70 13.15
N THR A 263 15.41 2.92 12.40
CA THR A 263 15.85 1.67 11.77
C THR A 263 15.31 1.57 10.35
N GLU A 264 15.81 0.59 9.61
CA GLU A 264 15.21 0.20 8.34
C GLU A 264 13.82 -0.43 8.57
N LEU A 265 12.85 -0.06 7.74
CA LEU A 265 11.44 -0.44 7.87
C LEU A 265 10.76 -0.46 6.50
N ILE A 266 9.68 -1.21 6.39
CA ILE A 266 8.74 -1.15 5.26
C ILE A 266 7.50 -0.40 5.76
N ILE A 267 7.10 0.67 5.09
CA ILE A 267 5.87 1.42 5.37
C ILE A 267 4.77 0.94 4.43
N ALA A 268 3.70 0.42 4.99
CA ALA A 268 2.48 0.03 4.28
C ALA A 268 1.40 1.10 4.49
N GLY A 269 0.86 1.62 3.39
CA GLY A 269 -0.31 2.50 3.42
C GLY A 269 -1.59 1.68 3.41
N GLY A 270 -2.61 2.18 4.13
CA GLY A 270 -3.93 1.57 4.14
C GLY A 270 -4.60 1.62 2.77
N LEU A 271 -5.38 0.58 2.47
CA LEU A 271 -6.28 0.53 1.32
C LEU A 271 -7.66 1.00 1.76
N LEU A 272 -8.07 2.19 1.34
CA LEU A 272 -9.43 2.69 1.54
C LEU A 272 -10.34 2.20 0.42
N ASN A 273 -11.60 1.93 0.75
CA ASN A 273 -12.57 1.43 -0.20
C ASN A 273 -13.08 2.57 -1.10
N LEU A 274 -12.85 2.50 -2.41
CA LEU A 274 -13.28 3.55 -3.35
C LEU A 274 -14.81 3.74 -3.40
N ASN A 275 -15.59 2.67 -3.15
CA ASN A 275 -17.06 2.71 -3.16
C ASN A 275 -17.65 3.18 -1.81
N ARG A 276 -16.88 3.05 -0.72
CA ARG A 276 -17.23 3.50 0.63
C ARG A 276 -16.03 4.26 1.19
N LYS A 277 -15.81 5.49 0.72
CA LYS A 277 -14.54 6.21 0.90
C LYS A 277 -14.09 6.41 2.35
N TRP A 278 -15.00 6.30 3.31
CA TRP A 278 -14.69 6.35 4.75
C TRP A 278 -14.24 5.01 5.37
N SER A 279 -14.36 3.90 4.66
CA SER A 279 -13.98 2.57 5.13
C SER A 279 -12.51 2.26 4.80
N LEU A 280 -11.73 1.96 5.84
CA LEU A 280 -10.46 1.28 5.69
C LEU A 280 -10.73 -0.18 5.36
N TYR A 281 -10.51 -0.55 4.10
CA TYR A 281 -10.71 -1.93 3.66
C TYR A 281 -9.66 -2.84 4.30
N GLU A 282 -8.38 -2.47 4.23
CA GLU A 282 -7.28 -3.26 4.78
C GLU A 282 -6.08 -2.33 5.08
N ALA A 283 -5.44 -2.45 6.25
CA ALA A 283 -4.21 -1.71 6.57
C ALA A 283 -2.93 -2.43 6.09
N GLY A 284 -3.04 -3.75 5.93
CA GLY A 284 -2.02 -4.75 5.63
C GLY A 284 -2.59 -6.10 6.03
N ALA A 285 -1.82 -7.19 5.95
CA ALA A 285 -2.31 -8.48 6.42
C ALA A 285 -1.23 -9.33 7.09
N THR A 286 -1.71 -10.35 7.81
CA THR A 286 -0.88 -11.48 8.26
C THR A 286 -0.96 -12.61 7.25
N TYR A 287 0.14 -13.35 7.14
CA TYR A 287 0.22 -14.60 6.39
C TYR A 287 0.17 -15.76 7.38
N ASN A 288 -0.94 -16.48 7.42
CA ASN A 288 -1.22 -17.44 8.47
C ASN A 288 -0.23 -18.62 8.45
N GLU A 289 0.55 -18.77 9.53
CA GLU A 289 1.53 -19.84 9.67
C GLU A 289 0.93 -21.21 10.03
N ALA A 290 -0.34 -21.28 10.43
CA ALA A 290 -0.97 -22.52 10.89
C ALA A 290 -1.20 -23.49 9.73
N SER A 291 -0.77 -24.75 9.87
CA SER A 291 -0.91 -25.79 8.84
C SER A 291 -2.36 -26.11 8.43
N LYS A 292 -3.36 -25.73 9.22
CA LYS A 292 -4.79 -26.01 8.97
C LYS A 292 -5.39 -25.15 7.86
N THR A 293 -4.86 -23.97 7.60
CA THR A 293 -5.40 -22.97 6.65
C THR A 293 -4.59 -22.87 5.35
N LYS A 294 -3.51 -23.66 5.20
CA LYS A 294 -2.59 -23.50 4.06
C LYS A 294 -3.01 -24.29 2.82
N GLY A 295 -2.85 -23.70 1.63
CA GLY A 295 -3.43 -24.20 0.39
C GLY A 295 -4.96 -24.01 0.31
N ALA A 296 -5.50 -23.04 1.03
CA ALA A 296 -6.91 -22.63 1.05
C ALA A 296 -7.02 -21.11 0.91
N SER A 297 -8.25 -20.62 0.70
CA SER A 297 -8.57 -19.19 0.54
C SER A 297 -8.24 -18.30 1.76
N ASP A 298 -7.91 -18.88 2.91
CA ASP A 298 -7.70 -18.17 4.19
C ASP A 298 -6.21 -18.02 4.59
N SER A 299 -5.27 -18.06 3.64
CA SER A 299 -3.85 -17.90 3.97
C SER A 299 -3.47 -16.45 4.34
N LEU A 300 -4.27 -15.48 3.89
CA LEU A 300 -4.13 -14.07 4.24
C LEU A 300 -5.27 -13.63 5.16
N MET A 301 -4.93 -12.97 6.26
CA MET A 301 -5.90 -12.38 7.17
C MET A 301 -5.69 -10.86 7.23
N PRO A 302 -6.64 -10.06 6.69
CA PRO A 302 -6.51 -8.61 6.65
C PRO A 302 -6.52 -8.02 8.06
N LEU A 303 -5.65 -7.05 8.28
CA LEU A 303 -5.52 -6.28 9.51
C LEU A 303 -6.33 -4.99 9.41
N ASN A 304 -6.98 -4.63 10.51
CA ASN A 304 -7.82 -3.44 10.60
C ASN A 304 -8.85 -3.38 9.45
N TYR A 305 -9.53 -4.50 9.22
CA TYR A 305 -10.43 -4.75 8.09
C TYR A 305 -11.80 -4.09 8.26
N ASP A 306 -12.29 -3.45 7.19
CA ASP A 306 -13.59 -2.77 7.07
C ASP A 306 -13.93 -1.83 8.25
N LEU A 307 -12.95 -1.03 8.69
CA LEU A 307 -13.10 -0.06 9.78
C LEU A 307 -13.68 1.27 9.29
N ASP A 308 -14.67 1.82 10.02
CA ASP A 308 -15.23 3.14 9.73
C ASP A 308 -14.35 4.25 10.33
N LEU A 309 -13.61 4.95 9.48
CA LEU A 309 -12.63 5.97 9.90
C LEU A 309 -13.25 7.31 10.32
N ARG A 310 -14.59 7.43 10.27
CA ARG A 310 -15.30 8.62 10.79
C ARG A 310 -15.45 8.57 12.30
N ASP A 311 -15.36 7.38 12.90
CA ASP A 311 -15.43 7.19 14.35
C ASP A 311 -14.06 7.42 15.00
N THR A 312 -13.96 8.44 15.86
CA THR A 312 -12.72 8.76 16.58
C THR A 312 -12.24 7.64 17.49
N LYS A 313 -13.14 6.79 18.01
CA LYS A 313 -12.77 5.61 18.79
C LYS A 313 -12.08 4.56 17.92
N VAL A 314 -12.51 4.42 16.67
CA VAL A 314 -11.85 3.55 15.68
C VAL A 314 -10.46 4.10 15.34
N LEU A 315 -10.31 5.42 15.22
CA LEU A 315 -8.97 6.03 15.05
C LEU A 315 -8.04 5.73 16.23
N ASN A 316 -8.56 5.73 17.46
CA ASN A 316 -7.77 5.37 18.64
C ASN A 316 -7.43 3.87 18.69
N GLN A 317 -8.21 2.99 18.06
CA GLN A 317 -7.84 1.58 17.92
C GLN A 317 -6.61 1.42 17.03
N LEU A 318 -6.44 2.27 16.01
CA LEU A 318 -5.28 2.24 15.11
C LEU A 318 -3.95 2.59 15.79
N LEU A 319 -3.98 3.21 16.99
CA LEU A 319 -2.79 3.46 17.80
C LEU A 319 -2.12 2.18 18.28
N ARG A 320 -2.89 1.09 18.36
CA ARG A 320 -2.37 -0.25 18.65
C ARG A 320 -1.88 -0.87 17.37
N GLU A 321 -0.57 -0.97 17.27
CA GLU A 321 0.04 -1.66 16.15
C GLU A 321 -0.32 -3.13 16.15
N VAL A 322 -0.57 -3.64 14.95
CA VAL A 322 -0.77 -5.07 14.70
C VAL A 322 0.42 -5.56 13.88
N ASP A 323 0.97 -6.71 14.25
CA ASP A 323 2.15 -7.28 13.58
C ASP A 323 1.77 -7.77 12.18
N ALA A 324 2.08 -6.97 11.16
CA ALA A 324 1.80 -7.30 9.76
C ALA A 324 2.90 -8.16 9.15
N ASP A 325 2.53 -9.07 8.25
CA ASP A 325 3.48 -9.85 7.45
C ASP A 325 3.71 -9.25 6.06
N TYR A 326 2.76 -8.44 5.57
CA TYR A 326 2.94 -7.67 4.35
C TYR A 326 2.14 -6.36 4.30
N GLY A 327 2.61 -5.47 3.43
CA GLY A 327 1.90 -4.31 2.92
C GLY A 327 1.77 -4.40 1.41
N GLY A 328 0.58 -4.18 0.88
CA GLY A 328 0.34 -4.34 -0.55
C GLY A 328 1.02 -3.27 -1.39
N PHE A 329 1.42 -3.63 -2.60
CA PHE A 329 2.11 -2.72 -3.52
C PHE A 329 1.24 -1.57 -4.07
N TRP A 330 -0.02 -1.48 -3.65
CA TRP A 330 -0.86 -0.29 -3.86
C TRP A 330 -0.28 0.96 -3.17
N PHE A 331 0.42 0.80 -2.04
CA PHE A 331 1.17 1.86 -1.35
C PHE A 331 2.17 1.22 -0.39
N CYS A 332 3.37 0.90 -0.87
CA CYS A 332 4.41 0.23 -0.07
C CYS A 332 5.77 0.90 -0.28
N SER A 333 6.34 1.45 0.80
CA SER A 333 7.61 2.19 0.75
C SER A 333 8.71 1.52 1.56
N PHE A 334 9.92 1.52 1.00
CA PHE A 334 11.10 0.90 1.59
C PHE A 334 12.38 1.53 1.05
N SER A 335 13.50 1.27 1.71
CA SER A 335 14.80 1.79 1.27
C SER A 335 15.31 1.07 0.02
N LYS A 336 16.14 1.74 -0.77
CA LYS A 336 16.93 1.12 -1.85
C LYS A 336 17.84 0.02 -1.30
N ALA A 337 18.48 0.26 -0.16
CA ALA A 337 19.39 -0.69 0.49
C ALA A 337 18.70 -2.01 0.85
N LEU A 338 17.41 -1.95 1.23
CA LEU A 338 16.61 -3.13 1.52
C LEU A 338 16.49 -4.01 0.27
N VAL A 339 16.11 -3.43 -0.87
CA VAL A 339 16.00 -4.17 -2.14
C VAL A 339 17.33 -4.77 -2.55
N GLU A 340 18.43 -4.03 -2.43
CA GLU A 340 19.77 -4.53 -2.76
C GLU A 340 20.15 -5.75 -1.89
N ARG A 341 19.71 -5.74 -0.63
CA ARG A 341 19.91 -6.83 0.34
C ARG A 341 19.00 -8.03 0.10
N ILE A 342 17.70 -7.81 -0.13
CA ILE A 342 16.69 -8.89 -0.21
C ILE A 342 16.35 -9.32 -1.64
N LYS A 343 16.90 -8.64 -2.64
CA LYS A 343 16.67 -8.84 -4.08
C LYS A 343 15.26 -8.49 -4.55
N LEU A 344 15.00 -8.64 -5.85
CA LEU A 344 13.77 -8.20 -6.52
C LEU A 344 12.55 -9.08 -6.15
N PRO A 345 11.30 -8.60 -6.35
CA PRO A 345 10.10 -9.42 -6.19
C PRO A 345 10.13 -10.71 -7.03
N LEU A 346 9.30 -11.69 -6.67
CA LEU A 346 9.17 -12.92 -7.46
C LEU A 346 8.38 -12.70 -8.76
N PRO A 347 8.70 -13.43 -9.85
CA PRO A 347 8.05 -13.34 -11.16
C PRO A 347 6.69 -14.06 -11.21
N LEU A 348 5.73 -13.58 -10.42
CA LEU A 348 4.45 -14.27 -10.19
C LEU A 348 3.29 -13.83 -11.11
N PHE A 349 3.56 -12.90 -12.03
CA PHE A 349 2.58 -12.16 -12.83
C PHE A 349 1.70 -11.23 -11.99
N ILE A 350 0.86 -11.75 -11.09
CA ILE A 350 0.09 -10.97 -10.12
C ILE A 350 -0.10 -11.76 -8.81
N LYS A 351 -0.38 -11.05 -7.70
CA LYS A 351 -0.72 -11.59 -6.37
C LYS A 351 0.47 -12.28 -5.69
N LEU A 352 0.57 -12.07 -4.37
CA LEU A 352 1.53 -12.70 -3.44
C LEU A 352 2.99 -12.29 -3.68
N ASP A 353 3.28 -11.45 -4.67
CA ASP A 353 4.58 -10.86 -4.92
C ASP A 353 4.96 -9.82 -3.87
N ASP A 354 3.99 -9.01 -3.46
CA ASP A 354 4.06 -8.11 -2.31
C ASP A 354 4.21 -8.86 -0.99
N VAL A 355 3.42 -9.92 -0.81
CA VAL A 355 3.43 -10.79 0.36
C VAL A 355 4.79 -11.45 0.53
N GLU A 356 5.28 -12.14 -0.50
CA GLU A 356 6.58 -12.82 -0.42
C GLU A 356 7.71 -11.83 -0.19
N PHE A 357 7.71 -10.67 -0.86
CA PHE A 357 8.74 -9.64 -0.69
C PHE A 357 8.82 -9.14 0.76
N CYS A 358 7.67 -8.81 1.37
CA CYS A 358 7.61 -8.34 2.75
C CYS A 358 7.96 -9.46 3.75
N MET A 359 7.41 -10.66 3.57
CA MET A 359 7.71 -11.82 4.41
C MET A 359 9.20 -12.14 4.37
N ARG A 360 9.82 -12.02 3.21
CA ARG A 360 11.26 -12.21 3.06
C ARG A 360 12.07 -11.20 3.84
N ALA A 361 11.72 -9.92 3.79
CA ALA A 361 12.36 -8.88 4.59
C ALA A 361 12.23 -9.16 6.10
N LYS A 362 11.00 -9.44 6.54
CA LYS A 362 10.66 -9.70 7.95
C LYS A 362 11.33 -10.97 8.48
N ARG A 363 11.19 -12.11 7.80
CA ARG A 363 11.69 -13.41 8.30
C ARG A 363 13.21 -13.54 8.26
N LYS A 364 13.88 -13.01 7.23
CA LYS A 364 15.34 -13.16 7.11
C LYS A 364 16.11 -12.12 7.91
N PHE A 365 15.54 -10.95 8.14
CA PHE A 365 16.28 -9.82 8.70
C PHE A 365 15.56 -9.05 9.81
N GLY A 366 14.35 -9.46 10.21
CA GLY A 366 13.58 -8.78 11.25
C GLY A 366 13.14 -7.38 10.87
N ILE A 367 13.01 -7.06 9.58
CA ILE A 367 12.54 -5.75 9.14
C ILE A 367 11.04 -5.62 9.46
N PRO A 368 10.63 -4.61 10.24
CA PRO A 368 9.23 -4.41 10.57
C PRO A 368 8.44 -3.97 9.33
N ILE A 369 7.22 -4.51 9.19
CA ILE A 369 6.22 -4.07 8.23
C ILE A 369 5.21 -3.21 8.98
N VAL A 370 5.29 -1.91 8.78
CA VAL A 370 4.54 -0.93 9.58
C VAL A 370 3.33 -0.45 8.79
N THR A 371 2.13 -0.86 9.20
CA THR A 371 0.87 -0.34 8.65
C THR A 371 0.59 1.04 9.24
N PHE A 372 1.09 2.09 8.58
CA PHE A 372 1.19 3.43 9.18
C PHE A 372 -0.12 4.21 9.03
N PRO A 373 -0.86 4.52 10.13
CA PRO A 373 -2.11 5.27 10.04
C PRO A 373 -1.86 6.69 9.50
N SER A 374 -2.87 7.31 8.88
CA SER A 374 -2.78 8.57 8.10
C SER A 374 -2.09 8.48 6.73
N MET A 375 -1.57 7.32 6.34
CA MET A 375 -1.09 7.07 4.98
C MET A 375 -1.99 6.03 4.31
N ALA A 376 -2.64 6.42 3.23
CA ALA A 376 -3.54 5.55 2.51
C ALA A 376 -3.78 5.99 1.07
N VAL A 377 -4.35 5.08 0.29
CA VAL A 377 -4.89 5.30 -1.06
C VAL A 377 -6.28 4.70 -1.16
N TRP A 378 -7.16 5.28 -1.99
CA TRP A 378 -8.43 4.63 -2.31
C TRP A 378 -8.29 3.75 -3.53
N HIS A 379 -8.89 2.56 -3.47
CA HIS A 379 -8.90 1.62 -4.57
C HIS A 379 -10.19 0.79 -4.55
N ILE A 380 -10.57 0.21 -5.71
CA ILE A 380 -11.69 -0.73 -5.77
C ILE A 380 -11.26 -2.03 -5.08
N PRO A 381 -11.93 -2.47 -4.00
CA PRO A 381 -11.52 -3.70 -3.31
C PRO A 381 -11.50 -4.91 -4.23
N ALA A 382 -10.50 -5.80 -4.05
CA ALA A 382 -10.35 -6.99 -4.87
C ALA A 382 -11.58 -7.92 -4.83
N SER A 383 -12.28 -7.97 -3.68
CA SER A 383 -13.50 -8.75 -3.49
C SER A 383 -14.66 -8.35 -4.41
N ALA A 384 -14.65 -7.12 -4.94
CA ALA A 384 -15.66 -6.65 -5.88
C ALA A 384 -15.47 -7.21 -7.30
N LYS A 385 -14.29 -7.76 -7.62
CA LYS A 385 -13.95 -8.27 -8.95
C LYS A 385 -14.11 -9.80 -9.06
N ASN A 386 -13.81 -10.57 -7.99
CA ASN A 386 -13.97 -12.04 -7.87
C ASN A 386 -13.85 -12.83 -9.21
N LEU A 387 -12.76 -12.61 -9.95
CA LEU A 387 -12.56 -13.23 -11.25
C LEU A 387 -11.86 -14.58 -11.11
N ASN A 388 -12.40 -15.62 -11.76
CA ASN A 388 -11.87 -16.99 -11.67
C ASN A 388 -10.38 -17.12 -12.05
N TRP A 389 -9.90 -16.32 -13.02
CA TRP A 389 -8.48 -16.31 -13.38
C TRP A 389 -7.57 -15.78 -12.27
N GLU A 390 -8.04 -14.88 -11.40
CA GLU A 390 -7.26 -14.41 -10.25
C GLU A 390 -7.09 -15.53 -9.22
N ALA A 391 -8.09 -16.41 -9.07
CA ALA A 391 -7.98 -17.58 -8.20
C ALA A 391 -6.85 -18.51 -8.66
N TYR A 392 -6.65 -18.71 -9.96
CA TYR A 392 -5.51 -19.47 -10.46
C TYR A 392 -4.16 -18.90 -9.96
N TYR A 393 -3.94 -17.59 -10.13
CA TYR A 393 -2.70 -16.96 -9.68
C TYR A 393 -2.57 -16.99 -8.16
N TYR A 394 -3.63 -16.63 -7.42
CA TYR A 394 -3.63 -16.64 -5.96
C TYR A 394 -3.22 -18.00 -5.40
N PHE A 395 -3.91 -19.08 -5.78
CA PHE A 395 -3.66 -20.41 -5.24
C PHE A 395 -2.30 -20.97 -5.67
N ARG A 396 -1.90 -20.75 -6.94
CA ARG A 396 -0.58 -21.19 -7.41
C ARG A 396 0.52 -20.48 -6.63
N ASN A 397 0.40 -19.16 -6.48
CA ASN A 397 1.42 -18.33 -5.86
C ASN A 397 1.45 -18.54 -4.34
N ASP A 398 0.31 -18.79 -3.68
CA ASP A 398 0.27 -19.18 -2.27
C ASP A 398 1.07 -20.46 -2.02
N LEU A 399 0.94 -21.47 -2.89
CA LEU A 399 1.73 -22.70 -2.80
C LEU A 399 3.23 -22.44 -2.99
N ILE A 400 3.61 -21.56 -3.93
CA ILE A 400 5.00 -21.15 -4.15
C ILE A 400 5.56 -20.46 -2.89
N THR A 401 4.87 -19.43 -2.38
CA THR A 401 5.25 -18.70 -1.16
C THR A 401 5.34 -19.64 0.04
N TYR A 402 4.39 -20.58 0.17
CA TYR A 402 4.39 -21.57 1.24
C TYR A 402 5.61 -22.51 1.15
N ALA A 403 5.96 -23.00 -0.04
CA ALA A 403 7.14 -23.83 -0.26
C ALA A 403 8.46 -23.10 0.04
N MET A 404 8.55 -21.81 -0.31
CA MET A 404 9.76 -21.02 -0.10
C MET A 404 10.01 -20.70 1.38
N HIS A 405 8.96 -20.40 2.15
CA HIS A 405 9.12 -19.94 3.54
C HIS A 405 8.92 -21.03 4.59
N PHE A 406 8.31 -22.16 4.24
CA PHE A 406 7.95 -23.21 5.20
C PHE A 406 8.20 -24.62 4.64
N SER A 407 7.47 -25.62 5.15
CA SER A 407 7.53 -27.02 4.70
C SER A 407 6.10 -27.52 4.50
N PRO A 408 5.59 -27.44 3.25
CA PRO A 408 4.17 -27.61 3.02
C PRO A 408 3.75 -29.07 3.09
N ASN A 409 2.66 -29.35 3.80
CA ASN A 409 2.18 -30.72 4.01
C ASN A 409 1.20 -31.13 2.90
N TYR A 410 1.61 -32.10 2.08
CA TYR A 410 0.84 -32.59 0.95
C TYR A 410 -0.61 -32.93 1.28
N LYS A 411 -0.83 -33.75 2.32
CA LYS A 411 -2.17 -34.23 2.68
C LYS A 411 -3.10 -33.08 3.08
N HIS A 412 -2.58 -32.10 3.83
CA HIS A 412 -3.35 -30.94 4.23
C HIS A 412 -3.69 -30.05 3.02
N THR A 413 -2.71 -29.73 2.18
CA THR A 413 -2.93 -28.93 0.97
C THR A 413 -3.96 -29.58 0.05
N VAL A 414 -3.82 -30.86 -0.26
CA VAL A 414 -4.78 -31.59 -1.11
C VAL A 414 -6.17 -31.62 -0.46
N THR A 415 -6.26 -31.84 0.85
CA THR A 415 -7.55 -31.82 1.57
C THR A 415 -8.23 -30.46 1.46
N ASN A 416 -7.47 -29.39 1.66
CA ASN A 416 -7.97 -28.01 1.62
C ASN A 416 -8.40 -27.61 0.19
N LEU A 417 -7.56 -27.89 -0.81
CA LEU A 417 -7.90 -27.62 -2.19
C LEU A 417 -9.08 -28.47 -2.68
N THR A 418 -9.20 -29.71 -2.22
CA THR A 418 -10.38 -30.55 -2.49
C THR A 418 -11.65 -29.90 -1.95
N LYS A 419 -11.61 -29.31 -0.74
CA LYS A 419 -12.77 -28.59 -0.19
C LYS A 419 -13.16 -27.40 -1.05
N GLU A 420 -12.20 -26.59 -1.48
CA GLU A 420 -12.43 -25.44 -2.37
C GLU A 420 -13.03 -25.88 -3.72
N ILE A 421 -12.49 -26.94 -4.32
CA ILE A 421 -13.02 -27.52 -5.57
C ILE A 421 -14.46 -28.01 -5.36
N MET A 422 -14.72 -28.77 -4.28
CA MET A 422 -16.08 -29.25 -3.98
C MET A 422 -17.06 -28.10 -3.75
N GLN A 423 -16.65 -27.04 -3.05
CA GLN A 423 -17.48 -25.86 -2.84
C GLN A 423 -17.81 -25.14 -4.16
N ALA A 424 -16.85 -25.04 -5.08
CA ALA A 424 -17.08 -24.50 -6.42
C ALA A 424 -18.08 -25.35 -7.21
N LEU A 425 -17.91 -26.68 -7.22
CA LEU A 425 -18.80 -27.61 -7.91
C LEU A 425 -20.24 -27.64 -7.34
N LEU A 426 -20.40 -27.39 -6.04
CA LEU A 426 -21.72 -27.26 -5.40
C LEU A 426 -22.44 -25.94 -5.75
N LYS A 427 -21.69 -24.92 -6.21
CA LYS A 427 -22.18 -23.59 -6.64
C LYS A 427 -22.13 -23.42 -8.17
N PRO A 428 -22.30 -24.52 -8.91
CA PRO A 428 -21.90 -24.72 -10.32
C PRO A 428 -20.78 -23.84 -10.92
N ASP A 429 -19.75 -23.48 -10.13
CA ASP A 429 -18.63 -22.64 -10.58
C ASP A 429 -17.49 -23.51 -11.14
N TYR A 430 -17.75 -24.10 -12.31
CA TYR A 430 -16.83 -25.01 -13.00
C TYR A 430 -15.54 -24.32 -13.43
N ASP A 431 -15.62 -23.06 -13.84
CA ASP A 431 -14.44 -22.27 -14.17
C ASP A 431 -13.52 -22.09 -12.94
N ARG A 432 -14.06 -21.81 -11.75
CA ARG A 432 -13.24 -21.76 -10.53
C ARG A 432 -12.61 -23.12 -10.22
N ALA A 433 -13.38 -24.21 -10.25
CA ALA A 433 -12.85 -25.55 -10.01
C ALA A 433 -11.70 -25.90 -10.97
N GLN A 434 -11.85 -25.57 -12.26
CA GLN A 434 -10.84 -25.76 -13.28
C GLN A 434 -9.58 -24.93 -13.01
N MET A 435 -9.73 -23.68 -12.56
CA MET A 435 -8.62 -22.79 -12.20
C MET A 435 -7.85 -23.28 -10.98
N LEU A 436 -8.55 -23.81 -9.96
CA LEU A 436 -7.93 -24.40 -8.77
C LEU A 436 -7.11 -25.65 -9.11
N ILE A 437 -7.66 -26.55 -9.94
CA ILE A 437 -6.95 -27.75 -10.40
C ILE A 437 -5.71 -27.35 -11.21
N LYS A 438 -5.85 -26.40 -12.13
CA LYS A 438 -4.74 -25.88 -12.94
C LYS A 438 -3.64 -25.24 -12.07
N ALA A 439 -4.02 -24.49 -11.03
CA ALA A 439 -3.07 -23.83 -10.14
C ALA A 439 -2.14 -24.85 -9.45
N PHE A 440 -2.71 -25.94 -8.95
CA PHE A 440 -1.94 -27.02 -8.33
C PHE A 440 -1.11 -27.81 -9.33
N GLU A 441 -1.68 -28.13 -10.50
CA GLU A 441 -0.98 -28.79 -11.60
C GLU A 441 0.25 -27.99 -12.05
N ASP A 442 0.12 -26.67 -12.19
CA ASP A 442 1.22 -25.80 -12.58
C ASP A 442 2.25 -25.61 -11.47
N TYR A 443 1.84 -25.55 -10.19
CA TYR A 443 2.77 -25.56 -9.07
C TYR A 443 3.68 -26.81 -9.09
N LEU A 444 3.13 -27.98 -9.39
CA LEU A 444 3.89 -29.24 -9.47
C LEU A 444 4.91 -29.28 -10.62
N LYS A 445 4.84 -28.35 -11.59
CA LYS A 445 5.85 -28.22 -12.66
C LYS A 445 7.16 -27.62 -12.17
N GLY A 446 7.19 -27.03 -10.99
CA GLY A 446 8.38 -26.36 -10.47
C GLY A 446 8.70 -25.10 -11.28
N THR A 447 9.95 -24.67 -11.18
CA THR A 447 10.42 -23.35 -11.62
C THR A 447 10.47 -23.21 -13.14
N GLU A 448 10.54 -24.33 -13.87
CA GLU A 448 10.40 -24.39 -15.34
C GLU A 448 9.09 -23.75 -15.83
N LEU A 449 8.04 -23.75 -14.99
CA LEU A 449 6.80 -23.02 -15.28
C LEU A 449 7.05 -21.54 -15.57
N ILE A 450 7.98 -20.92 -14.83
CA ILE A 450 8.29 -19.48 -14.94
C ILE A 450 9.42 -19.27 -15.95
N LYS A 451 10.50 -20.06 -15.84
CA LYS A 451 11.71 -19.88 -16.68
C LYS A 451 11.43 -20.00 -18.18
N GLY A 452 10.49 -20.88 -18.57
CA GLY A 452 10.10 -21.07 -19.96
C GLY A 452 8.87 -20.28 -20.42
N ALA A 453 8.28 -19.43 -19.56
CA ALA A 453 7.02 -18.77 -19.87
C ALA A 453 7.21 -17.39 -20.49
N ASN A 454 6.49 -17.14 -21.59
CA ASN A 454 6.19 -15.78 -22.03
C ASN A 454 4.83 -15.36 -21.44
N PRO A 455 4.77 -14.40 -20.50
CA PRO A 455 3.51 -13.98 -19.86
C PRO A 455 2.50 -13.38 -20.84
N GLU A 456 2.94 -12.80 -21.97
CA GLU A 456 2.06 -12.28 -23.02
C GLU A 456 1.35 -13.40 -23.79
N LEU A 457 1.82 -14.64 -23.69
CA LEU A 457 1.16 -15.82 -24.26
C LEU A 457 0.40 -16.62 -23.19
N THR A 458 1.00 -16.83 -22.01
CA THR A 458 0.42 -17.69 -20.97
C THR A 458 -0.78 -17.05 -20.28
N HIS A 459 -0.79 -15.73 -20.08
CA HIS A 459 -1.91 -15.05 -19.45
C HIS A 459 -3.19 -15.08 -20.31
N PRO A 460 -3.17 -14.73 -21.61
CA PRO A 460 -4.36 -14.89 -22.46
C PRO A 460 -4.91 -16.32 -22.52
N MET A 461 -4.05 -17.34 -22.48
CA MET A 461 -4.49 -18.74 -22.40
C MET A 461 -5.21 -19.04 -21.08
N THR A 462 -4.69 -18.53 -19.96
CA THR A 462 -5.34 -18.63 -18.64
C THR A 462 -6.69 -17.91 -18.63
N LEU A 463 -6.78 -16.70 -19.18
CA LEU A 463 -8.03 -15.94 -19.29
C LEU A 463 -9.09 -16.68 -20.12
N LYS A 464 -8.68 -17.27 -21.24
CA LYS A 464 -9.59 -18.07 -22.09
C LYS A 464 -10.10 -19.29 -21.34
N LEU A 465 -9.22 -19.96 -20.58
CA LEU A 465 -9.59 -21.14 -19.83
C LEU A 465 -10.52 -20.82 -18.65
N SER A 466 -10.35 -19.68 -17.98
CA SER A 466 -11.17 -19.27 -16.83
C SER A 466 -12.62 -18.88 -17.17
N ARG A 467 -13.04 -19.08 -18.43
CA ARG A 467 -14.37 -18.74 -18.98
C ARG A 467 -14.80 -19.81 -19.99
N SER A 468 -14.39 -21.05 -19.77
CA SER A 468 -14.57 -22.13 -20.74
C SER A 468 -15.90 -22.87 -20.60
N TYR A 469 -16.56 -22.73 -19.45
CA TYR A 469 -17.88 -23.32 -19.20
C TYR A 469 -19.01 -22.32 -19.50
N GLU A 470 -19.79 -22.58 -20.55
CA GLU A 470 -20.83 -21.67 -21.06
C GLU A 470 -22.09 -21.59 -20.17
N ASN A 471 -22.47 -22.69 -19.49
CA ASN A 471 -23.64 -22.75 -18.63
C ASN A 471 -23.27 -23.20 -17.21
N GLN A 472 -23.44 -22.29 -16.24
CA GLN A 472 -23.07 -22.46 -14.83
C GLN A 472 -24.26 -22.09 -13.91
N ILE A 473 -25.50 -22.13 -14.43
CA ILE A 473 -26.72 -21.80 -13.67
C ILE A 473 -27.25 -23.03 -12.93
N GLU A 474 -27.14 -24.20 -13.56
CA GLU A 474 -27.59 -25.48 -13.02
C GLU A 474 -26.41 -26.44 -12.88
N ILE A 475 -26.61 -27.47 -12.05
CA ILE A 475 -25.59 -28.50 -11.86
C ILE A 475 -25.51 -29.39 -13.10
N ASP A 476 -24.42 -29.27 -13.85
CA ASP A 476 -23.96 -30.24 -14.84
C ASP A 476 -23.18 -31.36 -14.13
N THR A 477 -23.80 -32.55 -14.10
CA THR A 477 -23.21 -33.73 -13.45
C THR A 477 -22.01 -34.26 -14.24
N LEU A 478 -22.01 -34.16 -15.57
CA LEU A 478 -20.91 -34.65 -16.40
C LEU A 478 -19.66 -33.77 -16.17
N ALA A 479 -19.81 -32.45 -16.26
CA ALA A 479 -18.72 -31.51 -15.99
C ALA A 479 -18.14 -31.70 -14.58
N SER A 480 -19.01 -31.92 -13.59
CA SER A 480 -18.60 -32.20 -12.21
C SER A 480 -17.78 -33.48 -12.09
N VAL A 481 -18.22 -34.57 -12.71
CA VAL A 481 -17.51 -35.87 -12.71
C VAL A 481 -16.17 -35.76 -13.43
N GLU A 482 -16.12 -35.07 -14.58
CA GLU A 482 -14.89 -34.87 -15.34
C GLU A 482 -13.85 -34.06 -14.56
N LEU A 483 -14.26 -32.96 -13.92
CA LEU A 483 -13.38 -32.14 -13.09
C LEU A 483 -12.89 -32.90 -11.86
N LEU A 484 -13.75 -33.69 -11.22
CA LEU A 484 -13.35 -34.55 -10.08
C LEU A 484 -12.38 -35.66 -10.51
N ALA A 485 -12.61 -36.28 -11.68
CA ALA A 485 -11.69 -37.27 -12.22
C ALA A 485 -10.32 -36.66 -12.55
N ARG A 486 -10.31 -35.46 -13.15
CA ARG A 486 -9.08 -34.70 -13.40
C ARG A 486 -8.37 -34.36 -12.08
N TRP A 487 -9.11 -33.85 -11.09
CA TRP A 487 -8.54 -33.54 -9.77
C TRP A 487 -7.93 -34.78 -9.11
N ALA A 488 -8.62 -35.92 -9.13
CA ALA A 488 -8.10 -37.17 -8.58
C ALA A 488 -6.80 -37.61 -9.29
N SER A 489 -6.72 -37.48 -10.61
CA SER A 489 -5.49 -37.77 -11.37
C SER A 489 -4.34 -36.84 -10.99
N VAL A 490 -4.59 -35.53 -10.91
CA VAL A 490 -3.59 -34.52 -10.52
C VAL A 490 -3.13 -34.73 -9.07
N ALA A 491 -4.05 -35.05 -8.16
CA ALA A 491 -3.75 -35.38 -6.77
C ALA A 491 -3.08 -36.76 -6.59
N GLU A 492 -3.06 -37.63 -7.60
CA GLU A 492 -2.21 -38.83 -7.58
C GLU A 492 -0.80 -38.49 -8.06
N GLN A 493 -0.68 -37.71 -9.15
CA GLN A 493 0.62 -37.22 -9.64
C GLN A 493 1.34 -36.36 -8.59
N GLY A 494 0.60 -35.57 -7.82
CA GLY A 494 1.15 -34.77 -6.73
C GLY A 494 1.85 -35.61 -5.66
N ARG A 495 1.43 -36.87 -5.41
CA ARG A 495 2.05 -37.72 -4.38
C ARG A 495 3.52 -38.00 -4.65
N THR A 496 3.90 -38.07 -5.93
CA THR A 496 5.27 -38.36 -6.34
C THR A 496 6.06 -37.09 -6.58
N ARG A 497 5.43 -36.01 -7.06
CA ARG A 497 6.12 -34.78 -7.48
C ARG A 497 6.19 -33.68 -6.43
N TRP A 498 5.41 -33.78 -5.35
CA TRP A 498 5.27 -32.70 -4.37
C TRP A 498 6.58 -32.28 -3.71
N GLU A 499 7.35 -33.24 -3.22
CA GLU A 499 8.60 -32.96 -2.50
C GLU A 499 9.62 -32.30 -3.43
N ASP A 500 9.77 -32.85 -4.65
CA ASP A 500 10.66 -32.30 -5.67
C ASP A 500 10.24 -30.87 -6.07
N ALA A 501 8.96 -30.64 -6.32
CA ALA A 501 8.44 -29.31 -6.68
C ALA A 501 8.64 -28.30 -5.53
N SER A 502 8.32 -28.69 -4.29
CA SER A 502 8.56 -27.82 -3.11
C SER A 502 10.03 -27.47 -2.94
N GLN A 503 10.92 -28.43 -3.14
CA GLN A 503 12.35 -28.22 -3.00
C GLN A 503 12.91 -27.36 -4.14
N ASP A 504 12.41 -27.55 -5.37
CA ASP A 504 12.77 -26.74 -6.53
C ASP A 504 12.40 -25.26 -6.32
N TRP A 505 11.16 -24.97 -5.91
CA TRP A 505 10.74 -23.60 -5.57
C TRP A 505 11.60 -22.97 -4.47
N LYS A 506 11.88 -23.72 -3.41
CA LYS A 506 12.70 -23.25 -2.29
C LYS A 506 14.13 -22.91 -2.71
N ASN A 507 14.71 -23.67 -3.64
CA ASN A 507 16.08 -23.50 -4.12
C ASN A 507 16.21 -22.38 -5.16
N ALA A 508 15.17 -22.13 -5.95
CA ALA A 508 15.21 -21.15 -7.03
C ALA A 508 15.12 -19.68 -6.57
N TYR A 509 14.92 -19.45 -5.28
CA TYR A 509 14.82 -18.12 -4.68
C TYR A 509 15.93 -17.15 -5.15
N ALA A 510 17.20 -17.58 -5.10
CA ALA A 510 18.33 -16.71 -5.43
C ALA A 510 18.37 -16.33 -6.92
N GLU A 511 17.89 -17.22 -7.79
CA GLU A 511 17.84 -17.03 -9.23
C GLU A 511 16.65 -16.15 -9.62
N LEU A 512 15.44 -16.51 -9.20
CA LEU A 512 14.19 -15.84 -9.60
C LEU A 512 14.07 -14.39 -9.10
N THR A 513 14.84 -14.03 -8.08
CA THR A 513 14.89 -12.66 -7.55
C THR A 513 16.08 -11.86 -8.06
N SER A 514 16.96 -12.49 -8.85
CA SER A 514 18.14 -11.84 -9.38
C SER A 514 17.79 -10.86 -10.50
N GLU A 515 18.59 -9.79 -10.60
CA GLU A 515 18.46 -8.85 -11.71
C GLU A 515 18.74 -9.51 -13.06
N ALA A 516 19.67 -10.48 -13.11
CA ALA A 516 19.99 -11.21 -14.34
C ALA A 516 18.77 -11.98 -14.88
N PHE A 517 18.09 -12.73 -14.02
CA PHE A 517 16.85 -13.43 -14.37
C PHE A 517 15.79 -12.46 -14.87
N TRP A 518 15.56 -11.35 -14.15
CA TRP A 518 14.54 -10.38 -14.53
C TRP A 518 14.84 -9.64 -15.83
N ARG A 519 16.10 -9.34 -16.13
CA ARG A 519 16.52 -8.77 -17.41
C ARG A 519 16.19 -9.71 -18.56
N GLU A 520 16.51 -11.00 -18.43
CA GLU A 520 16.17 -12.01 -19.42
C GLU A 520 14.65 -12.19 -19.56
N TYR A 521 13.95 -12.37 -18.43
CA TYR A 521 12.50 -12.61 -18.38
C TYR A 521 11.70 -11.45 -18.99
N LEU A 522 12.14 -10.20 -18.82
CA LEU A 522 11.51 -9.01 -19.40
C LEU A 522 12.03 -8.66 -20.81
N GLY A 523 12.97 -9.42 -21.36
CA GLY A 523 13.57 -9.15 -22.67
C GLY A 523 14.37 -7.84 -22.73
N LEU A 524 14.95 -7.41 -21.61
CA LEU A 524 15.76 -6.19 -21.53
C LEU A 524 17.16 -6.47 -22.07
N LYS A 525 17.65 -5.61 -22.97
CA LYS A 525 19.02 -5.70 -23.47
C LYS A 525 20.02 -5.50 -22.31
N GLU A 526 21.16 -6.19 -22.37
CA GLU A 526 22.27 -5.91 -21.45
C GLU A 526 22.66 -4.42 -21.56
N ILE A 527 22.56 -3.71 -20.46
CA ILE A 527 23.15 -2.37 -20.36
C ILE A 527 24.64 -2.61 -20.16
N ALA A 528 25.46 -2.30 -21.16
CA ALA A 528 26.91 -2.27 -21.03
C ALA A 528 27.30 -1.15 -20.07
N TYR A 529 27.25 -1.41 -18.76
CA TYR A 529 27.78 -0.48 -17.77
C TYR A 529 29.31 -0.52 -17.84
N SER A 530 29.89 0.46 -18.52
CA SER A 530 31.27 0.85 -18.28
C SER A 530 31.40 1.23 -16.81
N ARG A 531 32.01 0.34 -16.02
CA ARG A 531 32.54 0.68 -14.70
C ARG A 531 33.58 1.79 -14.88
N ALA A 532 33.15 3.05 -14.80
CA ALA A 532 34.04 4.14 -14.46
C ALA A 532 34.37 4.00 -12.97
N ILE A 533 35.27 3.06 -12.66
CA ILE A 533 36.01 3.06 -11.41
C ILE A 533 36.97 4.25 -11.52
N GLY A 534 36.68 5.31 -10.77
CA GLY A 534 37.59 6.44 -10.60
C GLY A 534 38.92 5.98 -10.01
N GLN A 535 39.98 6.46 -10.64
CA GLN A 535 41.28 6.70 -10.01
C GLN A 535 41.19 7.87 -9.02
#